data_AF-A0A4Q4W9J7-F1
#
_entry.id   AF-A0A4Q4W9J7-F1
#
_cell.length_a   1.000
_cell.length_b   1.000
_cell.length_c   1.000
_cell.angle_alpha   90.00
_cell.angle_beta   90.00
_cell.angle_gamma   90.00
#
_symmetry.space_group_name_H-M   'P 1'
#
loop_
_entity.id
_entity.type
_entity.pdbx_description
1 polymer ?
#
loop_
_entity_poly.entity_id
_entity_poly.type
_entity_poly.pdbx_seq_one_letter_code
_entity_poly.pdbx_strand_id
1 'polypeptide(L)'
;MIPQIVARGLIILPLAAIFGAATPIPAGPWDGSGNGTTQYYQTQKLTWGPCPARFASAPNVTCATYPVPLDWDHANSTETITLGMLRLPASGDPSRRIGSLFINPGGPGVQATDVVARLATAAGRLGAGSTAELLERFDVIGLDPRGVGLSTPVRCDAGLFNERASLFPRTRRAFGDLLARNAALGESCRALSGRLVDFVDTASAARDHEAVRLALGGGEDGGGGEKASFLGLSYGTQLFSQYAELFPEGVRAMVLDGAVQHSQSEPSNLLIESAAYETTLQKFFEWCDSANSSFDCAVPRDDGGGGGARQVFLDVLAKARDAPIPAPGCDDGRATGCRSSVTEEEARFNAQGLLLEMASWPALGRALLEARDDANATLLSRAQPIAVGDDYEDSYLFGGTAVQCQDWTHATASTWAGTTELQILGAAFAPLTRGASQSYRIQASCAGWPSPQRNPERPLSYAGGAGVLLVNSVYDPSTSYVWAVGLRGELGERAVLLTRDGAGHTSWFLGGEATDAINTYLVNLTLPEPWTVVDS
;
A
#
# COMPACT_ATOMS: atom_id res chain seq x y z
N MET A 1 -44.87 42.06 42.53
CA MET A 1 -44.61 43.21 43.42
C MET A 1 -43.46 42.85 44.35
N ILE A 2 -42.58 43.81 44.63
CA ILE A 2 -41.31 43.67 45.38
C ILE A 2 -41.55 44.29 46.78
N PRO A 3 -40.97 43.75 47.88
CA PRO A 3 -39.81 44.40 48.53
C PRO A 3 -38.76 43.36 49.06
N GLN A 4 -37.44 43.57 49.26
CA GLN A 4 -36.59 44.69 49.70
C GLN A 4 -36.78 45.08 51.19
N ILE A 5 -35.78 45.42 52.02
CA ILE A 5 -34.29 45.48 51.98
C ILE A 5 -33.79 44.83 53.32
N VAL A 6 -32.54 44.40 53.56
CA VAL A 6 -31.34 45.13 54.09
C VAL A 6 -30.21 44.08 54.32
N ALA A 7 -28.94 44.49 54.44
CA ALA A 7 -27.75 43.64 54.58
C ALA A 7 -26.94 43.83 55.89
N ARG A 8 -26.02 42.88 56.18
CA ARG A 8 -24.68 42.98 56.85
C ARG A 8 -24.22 41.53 57.17
N GLY A 9 -23.01 41.04 56.88
CA GLY A 9 -21.84 41.60 56.20
C GLY A 9 -20.55 41.10 56.87
N LEU A 10 -19.74 40.28 56.18
CA LEU A 10 -18.38 39.95 56.60
C LEU A 10 -17.45 39.76 55.39
N ILE A 11 -16.19 40.14 55.54
CA ILE A 11 -15.21 40.34 54.46
C ILE A 11 -14.24 39.15 54.42
N ILE A 12 -13.95 38.65 53.21
CA ILE A 12 -12.75 37.85 52.93
C ILE A 12 -12.12 38.42 51.65
N LEU A 13 -10.84 38.83 51.75
CA LEU A 13 -10.03 39.32 50.64
C LEU A 13 -9.27 38.17 49.97
N PRO A 14 -9.04 38.20 48.65
CA PRO A 14 -8.20 37.20 47.96
C PRO A 14 -6.72 37.60 47.99
N LEU A 15 -5.82 36.61 47.91
CA LEU A 15 -4.44 36.82 47.47
C LEU A 15 -3.98 35.66 46.58
N ALA A 16 -3.19 35.98 45.55
CA ALA A 16 -2.90 35.09 44.44
C ALA A 16 -1.79 34.05 44.74
N ALA A 17 -1.87 32.90 44.07
CA ALA A 17 -0.76 31.97 43.92
C ALA A 17 -0.07 32.19 42.56
N ILE A 18 1.27 32.16 42.57
CA ILE A 18 2.12 32.46 41.41
C ILE A 18 2.27 31.20 40.56
N PHE A 19 1.83 31.24 39.29
CA PHE A 19 2.26 30.28 38.27
C PHE A 19 3.51 30.83 37.57
N GLY A 20 4.65 30.15 37.74
CA GLY A 20 5.86 30.43 36.98
C GLY A 20 5.71 29.94 35.54
N ALA A 21 5.96 30.81 34.56
CA ALA A 21 5.95 30.43 33.15
C ALA A 21 7.21 29.60 32.81
N ALA A 22 7.01 28.40 32.27
CA ALA A 22 8.08 27.64 31.64
C ALA A 22 8.28 28.16 30.20
N THR A 23 9.49 28.57 29.85
CA THR A 23 9.86 28.97 28.49
C THR A 23 9.97 27.73 27.59
N PRO A 24 9.46 27.76 26.35
CA PRO A 24 9.63 26.65 25.42
C PRO A 24 11.11 26.52 25.00
N ILE A 25 11.62 25.30 25.04
CA ILE A 25 12.94 24.94 24.49
C ILE A 25 12.75 24.65 23.00
N PRO A 26 13.59 25.17 22.08
CA PRO A 26 13.51 24.83 20.66
C PRO A 26 13.88 23.36 20.42
N ALA A 27 13.12 22.67 19.57
CA ALA A 27 13.48 21.33 19.13
C ALA A 27 14.75 21.36 18.26
N GLY A 28 15.72 20.51 18.59
CA GLY A 28 16.87 20.20 17.72
C GLY A 28 16.57 19.04 16.76
N PRO A 29 17.42 18.77 15.77
CA PRO A 29 17.27 17.61 14.89
C PRO A 29 17.36 16.29 15.67
N TRP A 30 16.62 15.29 15.22
CA TRP A 30 16.75 13.90 15.67
C TRP A 30 18.20 13.41 15.47
N ASP A 31 18.91 13.08 16.55
CA ASP A 31 20.10 12.23 16.47
C ASP A 31 19.72 10.78 16.80
N GLY A 32 20.28 9.84 16.06
CA GLY A 32 19.99 8.41 16.21
C GLY A 32 20.67 7.74 17.42
N SER A 33 21.09 8.49 18.44
CA SER A 33 21.88 7.97 19.58
C SER A 33 21.10 7.83 20.89
N GLY A 34 19.78 8.04 20.85
CA GLY A 34 18.87 8.02 22.01
C GLY A 34 18.73 6.66 22.73
N ASN A 35 19.70 6.33 23.57
CA ASN A 35 19.81 5.11 24.40
C ASN A 35 18.55 4.76 25.24
N GLY A 36 17.60 5.69 25.41
CA GLY A 36 16.35 5.49 26.15
C GLY A 36 15.22 4.80 25.36
N THR A 37 15.16 4.93 24.03
CA THR A 37 14.11 4.26 23.23
C THR A 37 14.40 2.77 23.06
N THR A 38 15.66 2.41 22.77
CA THR A 38 16.12 1.01 22.69
C THR A 38 15.81 0.22 23.96
N GLN A 39 15.87 0.87 25.12
CA GLN A 39 15.60 0.25 26.42
C GLN A 39 14.10 -0.10 26.63
N TYR A 40 13.17 0.59 25.97
CA TYR A 40 11.75 0.24 26.05
C TYR A 40 11.47 -1.09 25.33
N TYR A 41 11.92 -1.22 24.08
CA TYR A 41 11.61 -2.38 23.22
C TYR A 41 12.27 -3.69 23.66
N GLN A 42 13.48 -3.64 24.24
CA GLN A 42 14.20 -4.84 24.70
C GLN A 42 13.57 -5.52 25.93
N THR A 43 12.62 -4.89 26.63
CA THR A 43 12.05 -5.46 27.87
C THR A 43 10.79 -6.30 27.67
N GLN A 44 10.11 -6.18 26.53
CA GLN A 44 8.86 -6.92 26.26
C GLN A 44 9.10 -8.10 25.31
N LYS A 45 9.02 -9.32 25.84
CA LYS A 45 9.10 -10.56 25.03
C LYS A 45 7.83 -10.76 24.21
N LEU A 46 8.00 -11.00 22.90
CA LEU A 46 6.88 -11.34 22.02
C LEU A 46 6.33 -12.73 22.36
N THR A 47 5.04 -12.84 22.65
CA THR A 47 4.39 -14.11 23.00
C THR A 47 3.57 -14.62 21.81
N TRP A 48 3.99 -15.77 21.27
CA TRP A 48 3.29 -16.46 20.18
C TRP A 48 2.21 -17.40 20.70
N GLY A 49 1.04 -17.38 20.07
CA GLY A 49 -0.11 -18.19 20.42
C GLY A 49 -0.94 -18.62 19.21
N PRO A 50 -2.13 -19.20 19.43
CA PRO A 50 -3.05 -19.57 18.35
C PRO A 50 -3.56 -18.33 17.61
N CYS A 51 -3.74 -18.46 16.30
CA CYS A 51 -4.29 -17.39 15.47
C CYS A 51 -5.82 -17.24 15.61
N PRO A 52 -6.37 -16.04 15.31
CA PRO A 52 -7.82 -15.84 15.18
C PRO A 52 -8.47 -16.81 14.19
N ALA A 53 -9.74 -17.14 14.42
CA ALA A 53 -10.47 -18.14 13.64
C ALA A 53 -10.51 -17.89 12.11
N ARG A 54 -10.33 -16.63 11.66
CA ARG A 54 -10.25 -16.28 10.24
C ARG A 54 -9.07 -16.96 9.51
N PHE A 55 -8.04 -17.39 10.25
CA PHE A 55 -6.88 -18.13 9.73
C PHE A 55 -6.93 -19.63 10.02
N ALA A 56 -8.08 -20.20 10.41
CA ALA A 56 -8.19 -21.62 10.77
C ALA A 56 -7.88 -22.59 9.61
N SER A 57 -7.88 -22.12 8.36
CA SER A 57 -7.47 -22.86 7.17
C SER A 57 -5.95 -22.85 6.90
N ALA A 58 -5.20 -21.98 7.57
CA ALA A 58 -3.74 -21.88 7.44
C ALA A 58 -3.06 -22.85 8.42
N PRO A 59 -2.37 -23.91 7.95
CA PRO A 59 -1.73 -24.87 8.83
C PRO A 59 -0.44 -24.31 9.45
N ASN A 60 -0.11 -24.73 10.67
CA ASN A 60 1.16 -24.46 11.35
C ASN A 60 1.51 -22.97 11.56
N VAL A 61 0.54 -22.05 11.47
CA VAL A 61 0.75 -20.63 11.76
C VAL A 61 0.60 -20.32 13.25
N THR A 62 1.35 -19.33 13.73
CA THR A 62 1.24 -18.76 15.08
C THR A 62 1.04 -17.26 14.97
N CYS A 63 0.24 -16.67 15.86
CA CYS A 63 0.00 -15.22 15.88
C CYS A 63 0.52 -14.61 17.17
N ALA A 64 0.87 -13.33 17.11
CA ALA A 64 1.27 -12.54 18.26
C ALA A 64 0.73 -11.11 18.13
N THR A 65 0.73 -10.39 19.24
CA THR A 65 0.50 -8.95 19.27
C THR A 65 1.64 -8.26 20.02
N TYR A 66 1.91 -7.00 19.68
CA TYR A 66 2.97 -6.22 20.30
C TYR A 66 2.56 -4.75 20.46
N PRO A 67 2.56 -4.17 21.67
CA PRO A 67 2.21 -2.78 21.86
C PRO A 67 3.38 -1.86 21.48
N VAL A 68 3.07 -0.77 20.76
CA VAL A 68 4.02 0.29 20.39
C VAL A 68 3.41 1.65 20.71
N PRO A 69 4.23 2.71 20.92
CA PRO A 69 3.68 4.06 21.05
C PRO A 69 2.87 4.45 19.82
N LEU A 70 1.76 5.16 20.04
CA LEU A 70 0.98 5.79 18.99
C LEU A 70 1.85 6.78 18.20
N ASP A 71 2.62 7.60 18.92
CA ASP A 71 3.47 8.65 18.39
C ASP A 71 4.95 8.33 18.67
N TRP A 72 5.73 8.09 17.62
CA TRP A 72 7.16 7.78 17.72
C TRP A 72 8.03 8.97 18.10
N ASP A 73 7.56 10.21 17.87
CA ASP A 73 8.25 11.42 18.35
C ASP A 73 8.07 11.61 19.87
N HIS A 74 7.03 10.98 20.43
CA HIS A 74 6.71 10.98 21.86
C HIS A 74 6.67 9.55 22.43
N ALA A 75 7.67 8.73 22.09
CA ALA A 75 7.73 7.29 22.42
C ALA A 75 7.69 6.93 23.93
N ASN A 76 7.80 7.91 24.83
CA ASN A 76 7.62 7.74 26.28
C ASN A 76 6.17 7.99 26.76
N SER A 77 5.24 8.31 25.86
CA SER A 77 3.82 8.45 26.14
C SER A 77 3.19 7.12 26.58
N THR A 78 2.10 7.20 27.34
CA THR A 78 1.26 6.04 27.68
C THR A 78 0.23 5.73 26.59
N GLU A 79 0.11 6.56 25.55
CA GLU A 79 -0.75 6.28 24.40
C GLU A 79 -0.08 5.25 23.48
N THR A 80 -0.65 4.06 23.42
CA THR A 80 -0.15 2.96 22.60
C THR A 80 -1.18 2.49 21.58
N ILE A 81 -0.68 1.86 20.52
CA ILE A 81 -1.45 1.02 19.61
C ILE A 81 -0.95 -0.41 19.74
N THR A 82 -1.81 -1.37 19.41
CA THR A 82 -1.43 -2.79 19.35
C THR A 82 -1.15 -3.17 17.90
N LEU A 83 0.04 -3.70 17.64
CA LEU A 83 0.38 -4.37 16.39
C LEU A 83 -0.11 -5.82 16.42
N GLY A 84 -0.53 -6.34 15.26
CA GLY A 84 -0.91 -7.73 15.06
C GLY A 84 -0.06 -8.37 13.97
N MET A 85 0.40 -9.60 14.21
CA MET A 85 1.29 -10.31 13.28
C MET A 85 1.05 -11.82 13.29
N LEU A 86 1.41 -12.46 12.17
CA LEU A 86 1.30 -13.88 11.94
C LEU A 86 2.65 -14.41 11.44
N ARG A 87 3.09 -15.52 12.01
CA ARG A 87 4.33 -16.22 11.66
C ARG A 87 4.02 -17.63 11.18
N LEU A 88 4.56 -17.97 10.02
CA LEU A 88 4.77 -19.34 9.57
C LEU A 88 6.21 -19.74 9.96
N PRO A 89 6.42 -20.62 10.95
CA PRO A 89 7.75 -21.03 11.38
C PRO A 89 8.49 -21.81 10.28
N ALA A 90 9.82 -21.76 10.31
CA ALA A 90 10.66 -22.53 9.40
C ALA A 90 10.31 -24.04 9.45
N SER A 91 10.07 -24.67 8.31
CA SER A 91 9.68 -26.09 8.23
C SER A 91 10.86 -27.08 8.18
N GLY A 92 12.08 -26.58 8.06
CA GLY A 92 13.31 -27.38 7.93
C GLY A 92 13.97 -27.75 9.26
N ASP A 93 15.21 -28.21 9.18
CA ASP A 93 16.06 -28.48 10.35
C ASP A 93 16.33 -27.18 11.13
N PRO A 94 15.99 -27.08 12.44
CA PRO A 94 16.24 -25.89 13.25
C PRO A 94 17.71 -25.43 13.26
N SER A 95 18.67 -26.36 13.11
CA SER A 95 20.10 -26.03 13.03
C SER A 95 20.50 -25.34 11.71
N ARG A 96 19.65 -25.40 10.68
CA ARG A 96 19.82 -24.73 9.38
C ARG A 96 19.01 -23.44 9.24
N ARG A 97 18.18 -23.08 10.24
CA ARG A 97 17.42 -21.82 10.29
C ARG A 97 18.36 -20.63 10.09
N ILE A 98 18.00 -19.72 9.21
CA ILE A 98 18.75 -18.50 8.90
C ILE A 98 18.31 -17.35 9.81
N GLY A 99 17.01 -17.19 10.04
CA GLY A 99 16.47 -16.04 10.76
C GLY A 99 14.98 -15.81 10.51
N SER A 100 14.53 -14.60 10.81
CA SER A 100 13.20 -14.10 10.43
C SER A 100 13.23 -13.42 9.06
N LEU A 101 12.18 -13.64 8.27
CA LEU A 101 11.89 -12.92 7.03
C LEU A 101 10.58 -12.15 7.21
N PHE A 102 10.66 -10.81 7.24
CA PHE A 102 9.48 -9.97 7.16
C PHE A 102 9.03 -9.86 5.70
N ILE A 103 7.75 -10.11 5.44
CA ILE A 103 7.11 -9.88 4.15
C ILE A 103 6.05 -8.79 4.27
N ASN A 104 6.03 -7.85 3.33
CA ASN A 104 4.94 -6.88 3.20
C ASN A 104 4.43 -6.84 1.74
N PRO A 105 3.14 -7.07 1.49
CA PRO A 105 2.58 -7.18 0.14
C PRO A 105 2.26 -5.84 -0.53
N GLY A 106 2.43 -4.72 0.17
CA GLY A 106 2.11 -3.41 -0.38
C GLY A 106 0.67 -2.95 -0.14
N GLY A 107 0.05 -2.42 -1.18
CA GLY A 107 -1.18 -1.62 -1.09
C GLY A 107 -0.88 -0.12 -1.15
N PRO A 108 -0.69 0.60 -0.02
CA PRO A 108 -0.79 0.16 1.38
C PRO A 108 -2.17 -0.35 1.80
N GLY A 109 -2.26 -0.90 3.00
CA GLY A 109 -3.51 -1.38 3.60
C GLY A 109 -3.83 -2.85 3.32
N VAL A 110 -3.02 -3.55 2.51
CA VAL A 110 -3.11 -5.02 2.39
C VAL A 110 -2.50 -5.67 3.64
N GLN A 111 -3.17 -6.69 4.15
CA GLN A 111 -2.80 -7.38 5.38
C GLN A 111 -1.68 -8.39 5.08
N ALA A 112 -0.49 -8.16 5.63
CA ALA A 112 0.64 -9.08 5.52
C ALA A 112 0.35 -10.42 6.21
N THR A 113 -0.52 -10.42 7.23
CA THR A 113 -0.97 -11.62 7.93
C THR A 113 -1.75 -12.58 7.00
N ASP A 114 -2.61 -12.05 6.11
CA ASP A 114 -3.32 -12.86 5.11
C ASP A 114 -2.36 -13.52 4.12
N VAL A 115 -1.32 -12.80 3.70
CA VAL A 115 -0.32 -13.32 2.75
C VAL A 115 0.48 -14.48 3.35
N VAL A 116 0.91 -14.37 4.61
CA VAL A 116 1.59 -15.50 5.29
C VAL A 116 0.62 -16.66 5.59
N ALA A 117 -0.65 -16.38 5.86
CA ALA A 117 -1.68 -17.41 5.96
C ALA A 117 -1.89 -18.15 4.62
N ARG A 118 -1.87 -17.46 3.47
CA ARG A 118 -1.91 -18.08 2.14
C ARG A 118 -0.67 -18.95 1.87
N LEU A 119 0.53 -18.45 2.16
CA LEU A 119 1.81 -19.18 2.02
C LEU A 119 1.88 -20.46 2.88
N ALA A 120 1.14 -20.52 3.99
CA ALA A 120 1.02 -21.73 4.78
C ALA A 120 0.28 -22.87 4.05
N THR A 121 -0.63 -22.55 3.12
CA THR A 121 -1.41 -23.52 2.35
C THR A 121 -0.63 -24.09 1.16
N ALA A 122 -0.99 -25.30 0.71
CA ALA A 122 -0.42 -25.86 -0.51
C ALA A 122 -0.76 -25.03 -1.76
N ALA A 123 -2.00 -24.53 -1.86
CA ALA A 123 -2.44 -23.73 -3.00
C ALA A 123 -1.68 -22.40 -3.12
N GLY A 124 -1.46 -21.71 -2.01
CA GLY A 124 -0.70 -20.44 -1.99
C GLY A 124 0.79 -20.57 -2.32
N ARG A 125 1.33 -21.79 -2.40
CA ARG A 125 2.71 -22.06 -2.84
C ARG A 125 2.83 -22.33 -4.34
N LEU A 126 1.73 -22.60 -5.05
CA LEU A 126 1.77 -23.04 -6.45
C LEU A 126 2.23 -21.96 -7.46
N GLY A 127 2.30 -20.69 -7.05
CA GLY A 127 2.88 -19.61 -7.86
C GLY A 127 4.30 -19.19 -7.47
N ALA A 128 4.73 -19.38 -6.22
CA ALA A 128 5.93 -18.74 -5.67
C ALA A 128 7.25 -19.49 -5.97
N GLY A 129 7.39 -20.12 -7.14
CA GLY A 129 8.61 -20.80 -7.60
C GLY A 129 9.23 -21.77 -6.58
N SER A 130 10.56 -21.79 -6.48
CA SER A 130 11.29 -22.61 -5.49
C SER A 130 11.27 -22.03 -4.06
N THR A 131 10.09 -21.62 -3.56
CA THR A 131 9.92 -21.13 -2.18
C THR A 131 10.10 -22.21 -1.11
N ALA A 132 10.18 -23.49 -1.48
CA ALA A 132 10.39 -24.58 -0.54
C ALA A 132 11.65 -24.38 0.31
N GLU A 133 12.80 -24.03 -0.28
CA GLU A 133 14.02 -23.76 0.50
C GLU A 133 13.85 -22.51 1.37
N LEU A 134 13.19 -21.45 0.90
CA LEU A 134 12.93 -20.27 1.72
C LEU A 134 12.11 -20.62 2.97
N LEU A 135 11.04 -21.42 2.82
CA LEU A 135 10.20 -21.87 3.93
C LEU A 135 10.89 -22.88 4.86
N GLU A 136 11.87 -23.64 4.38
CA GLU A 136 12.70 -24.50 5.24
C GLU A 136 13.67 -23.71 6.12
N ARG A 137 14.01 -22.48 5.74
CA ARG A 137 15.15 -21.73 6.30
C ARG A 137 14.75 -20.48 7.08
N PHE A 138 13.55 -19.94 6.89
CA PHE A 138 13.07 -18.73 7.56
C PHE A 138 11.79 -18.91 8.36
N ASP A 139 11.71 -18.24 9.51
CA ASP A 139 10.43 -17.88 10.09
C ASP A 139 9.85 -16.72 9.27
N VAL A 140 8.81 -16.97 8.46
CA VAL A 140 8.17 -15.93 7.64
C VAL A 140 7.14 -15.19 8.48
N ILE A 141 7.27 -13.86 8.58
CA ILE A 141 6.47 -13.01 9.45
C ILE A 141 5.73 -11.96 8.60
N GLY A 142 4.41 -12.00 8.67
CA GLY A 142 3.53 -10.95 8.18
C GLY A 142 3.14 -10.07 9.36
N LEU A 143 3.73 -8.88 9.42
CA LEU A 143 3.35 -7.82 10.37
C LEU A 143 2.40 -6.87 9.63
N ASP A 144 1.15 -6.79 10.07
CA ASP A 144 0.23 -5.81 9.51
C ASP A 144 0.68 -4.40 9.97
N PRO A 145 0.87 -3.42 9.08
CA PRO A 145 1.24 -2.07 9.50
C PRO A 145 0.21 -1.46 10.46
N ARG A 146 0.63 -0.48 11.26
CA ARG A 146 -0.28 0.37 12.04
C ARG A 146 -1.45 0.86 11.17
N GLY A 147 -2.68 0.73 11.67
CA GLY A 147 -3.88 1.08 10.91
C GLY A 147 -4.41 -0.01 9.98
N VAL A 148 -3.82 -1.21 9.93
CA VAL A 148 -4.14 -2.28 8.97
C VAL A 148 -4.42 -3.62 9.68
N GLY A 149 -5.44 -4.36 9.23
CA GLY A 149 -5.60 -5.79 9.51
C GLY A 149 -5.77 -6.15 10.98
N LEU A 150 -4.84 -6.96 11.52
CA LEU A 150 -4.80 -7.34 12.94
C LEU A 150 -4.16 -6.27 13.84
N SER A 151 -3.36 -5.37 13.27
CA SER A 151 -2.94 -4.16 13.99
C SER A 151 -4.14 -3.25 14.19
N THR A 152 -4.08 -2.40 15.22
CA THR A 152 -5.19 -1.49 15.57
C THR A 152 -5.63 -0.71 14.30
N PRO A 153 -6.81 -0.97 13.73
CA PRO A 153 -7.09 -0.61 12.34
C PRO A 153 -7.67 0.80 12.22
N VAL A 154 -7.45 1.46 11.09
CA VAL A 154 -8.18 2.68 10.74
C VAL A 154 -9.60 2.28 10.31
N ARG A 155 -10.58 2.87 10.99
CA ARG A 155 -12.00 2.73 10.74
C ARG A 155 -12.55 4.03 10.16
N CYS A 156 -13.39 3.96 9.14
CA CYS A 156 -14.07 5.11 8.54
C CYS A 156 -15.55 4.77 8.26
N ASP A 157 -16.36 5.77 7.91
CA ASP A 157 -17.73 5.48 7.47
C ASP A 157 -17.74 4.87 6.06
N ALA A 158 -18.12 3.59 5.98
CA ALA A 158 -18.22 2.85 4.71
C ALA A 158 -19.28 3.41 3.74
N GLY A 159 -20.21 4.26 4.20
CA GLY A 159 -21.16 4.97 3.34
C GLY A 159 -20.49 6.13 2.63
N LEU A 160 -19.82 7.00 3.38
CA LEU A 160 -19.02 8.12 2.85
C LEU A 160 -17.86 7.63 1.97
N PHE A 161 -17.24 6.50 2.31
CA PHE A 161 -16.22 5.89 1.46
C PHE A 161 -16.80 5.49 0.09
N ASN A 162 -17.98 4.88 0.08
CA ASN A 162 -18.62 4.38 -1.14
C ASN A 162 -19.36 5.47 -1.93
N GLU A 163 -19.55 6.67 -1.38
CA GLU A 163 -20.13 7.81 -2.07
C GLU A 163 -19.26 8.24 -3.27
N ARG A 164 -19.91 8.43 -4.42
CA ARG A 164 -19.23 8.82 -5.66
C ARG A 164 -18.99 10.32 -5.72
N ALA A 165 -17.72 10.70 -5.62
CA ALA A 165 -17.21 11.95 -6.18
C ALA A 165 -16.43 11.67 -7.47
N SER A 166 -16.51 12.57 -8.45
CA SER A 166 -15.65 12.51 -9.64
C SER A 166 -14.22 12.86 -9.24
N LEU A 167 -13.27 11.99 -9.59
CA LEU A 167 -11.84 12.25 -9.40
C LEU A 167 -11.28 13.10 -10.56
N PHE A 168 -12.05 13.27 -11.64
CA PHE A 168 -11.76 14.18 -12.75
C PHE A 168 -12.75 15.36 -12.82
N PRO A 169 -12.85 16.20 -11.76
CA PRO A 169 -13.88 17.24 -11.68
C PRO A 169 -13.72 18.27 -12.80
N ARG A 170 -14.74 18.36 -13.67
CA ARG A 170 -14.78 19.28 -14.82
C ARG A 170 -15.35 20.66 -14.51
N THR A 171 -15.79 20.90 -13.27
CA THR A 171 -16.32 22.19 -12.80
C THR A 171 -15.86 22.49 -11.38
N ARG A 172 -15.78 23.77 -11.03
CA ARG A 172 -15.48 24.22 -9.66
C ARG A 172 -16.45 23.66 -8.61
N ARG A 173 -17.70 23.39 -8.99
CA ARG A 173 -18.68 22.74 -8.12
C ARG A 173 -18.27 21.30 -7.83
N ALA A 174 -18.07 20.48 -8.87
CA ALA A 174 -17.66 19.08 -8.71
C ALA A 174 -16.33 18.95 -7.94
N PHE A 175 -15.42 19.91 -8.10
CA PHE A 175 -14.18 19.98 -7.31
C PHE A 175 -14.45 20.30 -5.83
N GLY A 176 -15.36 21.25 -5.53
CA GLY A 176 -15.80 21.50 -4.17
C GLY A 176 -16.52 20.30 -3.53
N ASP A 177 -17.33 19.59 -4.31
CA ASP A 177 -18.02 18.37 -3.88
C ASP A 177 -17.00 17.25 -3.55
N LEU A 178 -15.93 17.09 -4.35
CA LEU A 178 -14.80 16.17 -4.08
C LEU A 178 -14.07 16.51 -2.77
N LEU A 179 -13.65 17.77 -2.59
CA LEU A 179 -12.97 18.20 -1.36
C LEU A 179 -13.86 18.00 -0.12
N ALA A 180 -15.15 18.32 -0.21
CA ALA A 180 -16.10 18.16 0.88
C ALA A 180 -16.29 16.68 1.26
N ARG A 181 -16.40 15.78 0.27
CA ARG A 181 -16.49 14.33 0.49
C ARG A 181 -15.22 13.77 1.12
N ASN A 182 -14.04 14.19 0.65
CA ASN A 182 -12.75 13.72 1.19
C ASN A 182 -12.55 14.18 2.64
N ALA A 183 -12.85 15.45 2.95
CA ALA A 183 -12.81 15.99 4.30
C ALA A 183 -13.81 15.26 5.23
N ALA A 184 -15.05 15.05 4.78
CA ALA A 184 -16.06 14.33 5.55
C ALA A 184 -15.66 12.87 5.82
N LEU A 185 -15.06 12.19 4.85
CA LEU A 185 -14.51 10.84 5.05
C LEU A 185 -13.39 10.88 6.10
N GLY A 186 -12.40 11.77 5.97
CA GLY A 186 -11.28 11.86 6.91
C GLY A 186 -11.71 12.19 8.35
N GLU A 187 -12.69 13.08 8.53
CA GLU A 187 -13.28 13.34 9.86
C GLU A 187 -14.07 12.14 10.39
N SER A 188 -14.76 11.37 9.53
CA SER A 188 -15.36 10.09 9.94
C SER A 188 -14.30 9.10 10.41
N CYS A 189 -13.14 9.08 9.74
CA CYS A 189 -12.02 8.23 10.13
C CYS A 189 -11.48 8.62 11.51
N ARG A 190 -11.31 9.93 11.77
CA ARG A 190 -10.88 10.44 13.08
C ARG A 190 -11.92 10.18 14.17
N ALA A 191 -13.20 10.28 13.87
CA ALA A 191 -14.28 9.99 14.82
C ALA A 191 -14.32 8.50 15.23
N LEU A 192 -14.00 7.58 14.31
CA LEU A 192 -14.08 6.13 14.53
C LEU A 192 -12.73 5.49 14.96
N SER A 193 -11.60 6.12 14.64
CA SER A 193 -10.23 5.66 14.95
C SER A 193 -9.55 6.46 16.07
N GLY A 194 -10.13 7.59 16.47
CA GLY A 194 -9.44 8.57 17.32
C GLY A 194 -8.19 9.12 16.63
N ARG A 195 -7.15 9.41 17.44
CA ARG A 195 -5.88 9.97 16.93
C ARG A 195 -5.08 9.03 16.02
N LEU A 196 -5.38 7.72 15.98
CA LEU A 196 -4.64 6.75 15.14
C LEU A 196 -4.50 7.23 13.69
N VAL A 197 -5.57 7.77 13.11
CA VAL A 197 -5.60 8.20 11.69
C VAL A 197 -4.52 9.24 11.37
N ASP A 198 -4.08 10.03 12.36
CA ASP A 198 -3.07 11.07 12.20
C ASP A 198 -1.62 10.58 12.45
N PHE A 199 -1.39 9.26 12.58
CA PHE A 199 -0.08 8.64 12.90
C PHE A 199 0.18 7.29 12.19
N VAL A 200 -0.39 7.05 10.99
CA VAL A 200 -0.20 5.79 10.22
C VAL A 200 0.78 5.92 9.05
N ASP A 201 1.67 6.91 9.08
CA ASP A 201 2.70 7.11 8.06
C ASP A 201 3.73 5.95 7.98
N THR A 202 4.39 5.81 6.82
CA THR A 202 5.33 4.71 6.59
C THR A 202 6.57 4.77 7.47
N ALA A 203 7.08 5.96 7.81
CA ALA A 203 8.24 6.07 8.68
C ALA A 203 7.91 5.61 10.12
N SER A 204 6.67 5.79 10.58
CA SER A 204 6.15 5.19 11.81
C SER A 204 6.01 3.67 11.69
N ALA A 205 5.50 3.16 10.57
CA ALA A 205 5.40 1.71 10.32
C ALA A 205 6.78 1.02 10.19
N ALA A 206 7.82 1.72 9.73
CA ALA A 206 9.20 1.22 9.72
C ALA A 206 9.77 1.08 11.14
N ARG A 207 9.47 2.02 12.05
CA ARG A 207 9.85 1.93 13.47
C ARG A 207 9.12 0.79 14.19
N ASP A 208 7.86 0.51 13.81
CA ASP A 208 7.12 -0.65 14.30
C ASP A 208 7.82 -1.98 13.94
N HIS A 209 8.33 -2.11 12.72
CA HIS A 209 9.10 -3.28 12.29
C HIS A 209 10.40 -3.47 13.08
N GLU A 210 11.09 -2.36 13.43
CA GLU A 210 12.29 -2.44 14.27
C GLU A 210 11.96 -2.87 15.70
N ALA A 211 10.89 -2.34 16.28
CA ALA A 211 10.42 -2.73 17.61
C ALA A 211 10.13 -4.24 17.67
N VAL A 212 9.46 -4.77 16.65
CA VAL A 212 9.20 -6.21 16.53
C VAL A 212 10.49 -7.00 16.28
N ARG A 213 11.42 -6.54 15.42
CA ARG A 213 12.73 -7.21 15.23
C ARG A 213 13.50 -7.33 16.55
N LEU A 214 13.57 -6.26 17.34
CA LEU A 214 14.22 -6.25 18.64
C LEU A 214 13.53 -7.21 19.63
N ALA A 215 12.20 -7.28 19.62
CA ALA A 215 11.43 -8.18 20.46
C ALA A 215 11.57 -9.67 20.06
N LEU A 216 11.79 -9.97 18.77
CA LEU A 216 12.09 -11.33 18.28
C LEU A 216 13.45 -11.83 18.76
N GLY A 217 14.47 -10.96 18.73
CA GLY A 217 15.80 -11.28 19.24
C GLY A 217 15.84 -11.49 20.76
N GLY A 218 14.83 -11.03 21.49
CA GLY A 218 14.68 -11.10 22.96
C GLY A 218 14.42 -12.49 23.55
N GLY A 219 14.99 -13.55 22.97
CA GLY A 219 15.04 -14.91 23.56
C GLY A 219 15.72 -14.94 24.93
N GLU A 220 15.79 -16.10 25.56
CA GLU A 220 16.37 -16.23 26.93
C GLU A 220 17.82 -15.75 27.06
N ASP A 221 18.55 -15.66 25.93
CA ASP A 221 19.95 -15.25 25.85
C ASP A 221 20.18 -13.78 25.41
N GLY A 222 19.12 -12.95 25.25
CA GLY A 222 19.26 -11.50 25.06
C GLY A 222 19.71 -11.01 23.67
N GLY A 223 19.36 -11.73 22.61
CA GLY A 223 19.83 -11.53 21.22
C GLY A 223 19.27 -10.33 20.44
N GLY A 224 19.24 -9.11 21.00
CA GLY A 224 18.81 -7.89 20.28
C GLY A 224 19.61 -7.54 19.01
N GLY A 225 20.68 -8.29 18.69
CA GLY A 225 21.52 -8.16 17.51
C GLY A 225 21.17 -9.06 16.31
N GLU A 226 20.12 -9.89 16.34
CA GLU A 226 19.74 -10.70 15.16
C GLU A 226 19.23 -9.78 14.02
N LYS A 227 19.96 -9.74 12.90
CA LYS A 227 19.56 -9.01 11.70
C LYS A 227 18.47 -9.77 10.96
N ALA A 228 17.40 -9.10 10.55
CA ALA A 228 16.28 -9.70 9.83
C ALA A 228 16.44 -9.58 8.30
N SER A 229 15.75 -10.45 7.57
CA SER A 229 15.61 -10.33 6.12
C SER A 229 14.26 -9.72 5.77
N PHE A 230 14.18 -9.01 4.65
CA PHE A 230 13.01 -8.22 4.26
C PHE A 230 12.63 -8.48 2.80
N LEU A 231 11.35 -8.76 2.53
CA LEU A 231 10.78 -8.90 1.19
C LEU A 231 9.58 -7.94 1.06
N GLY A 232 9.83 -6.79 0.44
CA GLY A 232 8.83 -5.77 0.17
C GLY A 232 8.30 -5.94 -1.25
N LEU A 233 6.98 -6.00 -1.39
CA LEU A 233 6.29 -5.99 -2.67
C LEU A 233 5.53 -4.67 -2.81
N SER A 234 5.57 -4.02 -3.98
CA SER A 234 4.79 -2.78 -4.23
C SER A 234 5.09 -1.70 -3.17
N TYR A 235 4.08 -1.11 -2.50
CA TYR A 235 4.29 -0.23 -1.33
C TYR A 235 5.21 -0.81 -0.23
N GLY A 236 5.29 -2.13 -0.09
CA GLY A 236 6.24 -2.78 0.83
C GLY A 236 7.70 -2.44 0.51
N THR A 237 8.00 -2.04 -0.73
CA THR A 237 9.32 -1.51 -1.12
C THR A 237 9.60 -0.12 -0.55
N GLN A 238 8.59 0.76 -0.46
CA GLN A 238 8.71 2.05 0.24
C GLN A 238 8.93 1.80 1.74
N LEU A 239 8.13 0.94 2.35
CA LEU A 239 8.25 0.59 3.77
C LEU A 239 9.64 0.04 4.13
N PHE A 240 10.15 -0.92 3.36
CA PHE A 240 11.43 -1.54 3.69
C PHE A 240 12.65 -0.73 3.24
N SER A 241 12.56 0.09 2.19
CA SER A 241 13.63 1.06 1.89
C SER A 241 13.74 2.13 3.00
N GLN A 242 12.62 2.67 3.50
CA GLN A 242 12.63 3.57 4.67
C GLN A 242 13.11 2.88 5.95
N TYR A 243 12.78 1.59 6.16
CA TYR A 243 13.39 0.79 7.22
C TYR A 243 14.92 0.68 7.07
N ALA A 244 15.43 0.43 5.87
CA ALA A 244 16.86 0.31 5.61
C ALA A 244 17.64 1.61 5.88
N GLU A 245 17.01 2.76 5.63
CA GLU A 245 17.58 4.07 5.93
C GLU A 245 17.60 4.38 7.44
N LEU A 246 16.49 4.09 8.15
CA LEU A 246 16.38 4.33 9.60
C LEU A 246 17.19 3.32 10.43
N PHE A 247 17.24 2.06 10.01
CA PHE A 247 17.79 0.93 10.74
C PHE A 247 18.72 0.06 9.87
N PRO A 248 19.75 0.63 9.22
CA PRO A 248 20.63 -0.09 8.28
C PRO A 248 21.31 -1.31 8.91
N GLU A 249 21.60 -1.25 10.22
CA GLU A 249 22.21 -2.37 10.94
C GLU A 249 21.24 -3.51 11.27
N GLY A 250 19.93 -3.29 11.22
CA GLY A 250 18.92 -4.36 11.37
C GLY A 250 18.76 -5.26 10.14
N VAL A 251 19.32 -4.86 8.99
CA VAL A 251 19.15 -5.55 7.70
C VAL A 251 20.22 -6.62 7.48
N ARG A 252 19.80 -7.88 7.29
CA ARG A 252 20.62 -8.98 6.75
C ARG A 252 20.60 -8.99 5.23
N ALA A 253 19.40 -8.95 4.66
CA ALA A 253 19.12 -9.00 3.23
C ALA A 253 17.81 -8.25 2.94
N MET A 254 17.71 -7.59 1.80
CA MET A 254 16.52 -6.85 1.42
C MET A 254 16.17 -7.04 -0.06
N VAL A 255 14.94 -7.44 -0.32
CA VAL A 255 14.34 -7.53 -1.65
C VAL A 255 13.23 -6.50 -1.77
N LEU A 256 13.24 -5.75 -2.87
CA LEU A 256 12.28 -4.72 -3.21
C LEU A 256 11.71 -5.03 -4.61
N ASP A 257 10.60 -5.75 -4.68
CA ASP A 257 9.99 -6.23 -5.92
C ASP A 257 8.75 -5.41 -6.28
N GLY A 258 8.75 -4.75 -7.43
CA GLY A 258 7.83 -3.65 -7.73
C GLY A 258 8.19 -2.38 -6.96
N ALA A 259 9.32 -1.75 -7.32
CA ALA A 259 9.90 -0.62 -6.60
C ALA A 259 9.06 0.69 -6.68
N VAL A 260 8.83 1.28 -5.51
CA VAL A 260 8.22 2.61 -5.30
C VAL A 260 9.31 3.61 -4.92
N GLN A 261 9.46 4.69 -5.69
CA GLN A 261 10.44 5.75 -5.42
C GLN A 261 9.76 6.96 -4.74
N HIS A 262 9.91 7.07 -3.42
CA HIS A 262 9.25 8.09 -2.58
C HIS A 262 9.94 9.47 -2.56
N SER A 263 10.61 9.84 -3.66
CA SER A 263 11.35 11.11 -3.79
C SER A 263 10.83 12.04 -4.90
N GLN A 264 9.92 11.53 -5.73
CA GLN A 264 9.38 12.20 -6.89
C GLN A 264 8.27 13.18 -6.49
N SER A 265 8.14 14.29 -7.22
CA SER A 265 7.07 15.26 -7.00
C SER A 265 5.70 14.74 -7.47
N GLU A 266 4.62 15.31 -6.92
CA GLU A 266 3.23 14.97 -7.25
C GLU A 266 2.95 14.90 -8.79
N PRO A 267 3.30 15.91 -9.62
CA PRO A 267 3.17 15.79 -11.07
C PRO A 267 4.06 14.70 -11.69
N SER A 268 5.26 14.47 -11.17
CA SER A 268 6.15 13.42 -11.68
C SER A 268 5.59 12.02 -11.42
N ASN A 269 5.03 11.77 -10.23
CA ASN A 269 4.38 10.49 -9.90
C ASN A 269 3.20 10.19 -10.82
N LEU A 270 2.36 11.20 -11.07
CA LEU A 270 1.28 11.10 -12.07
C LEU A 270 1.82 10.66 -13.44
N LEU A 271 2.86 11.35 -13.95
CA LEU A 271 3.43 11.08 -15.27
C LEU A 271 4.08 9.69 -15.35
N ILE A 272 4.89 9.33 -14.35
CA ILE A 272 5.65 8.07 -14.30
C ILE A 272 4.72 6.86 -14.27
N GLU A 273 3.68 6.88 -13.42
CA GLU A 273 2.77 5.74 -13.30
C GLU A 273 1.76 5.69 -14.46
N SER A 274 1.14 6.81 -14.83
CA SER A 274 0.11 6.79 -15.89
C SER A 274 0.68 6.41 -17.26
N ALA A 275 1.94 6.76 -17.55
CA ALA A 275 2.65 6.29 -18.74
C ALA A 275 2.98 4.78 -18.68
N ALA A 276 3.31 4.25 -17.51
CA ALA A 276 3.59 2.81 -17.32
C ALA A 276 2.31 1.97 -17.46
N TYR A 277 1.20 2.40 -16.85
CA TYR A 277 -0.12 1.81 -17.07
C TYR A 277 -0.52 1.90 -18.55
N GLU A 278 -0.45 3.07 -19.19
CA GLU A 278 -0.82 3.19 -20.61
C GLU A 278 0.04 2.31 -21.54
N THR A 279 1.32 2.13 -21.22
CA THR A 279 2.21 1.21 -21.96
C THR A 279 1.78 -0.26 -21.75
N THR A 280 1.47 -0.65 -20.51
CA THR A 280 1.01 -2.02 -20.20
C THR A 280 -0.36 -2.30 -20.81
N LEU A 281 -1.24 -1.30 -20.88
CA LEU A 281 -2.54 -1.40 -21.56
C LEU A 281 -2.37 -1.62 -23.07
N GLN A 282 -1.36 -0.98 -23.70
CA GLN A 282 -0.99 -1.28 -25.08
C GLN A 282 -0.45 -2.71 -25.24
N LYS A 283 0.38 -3.21 -24.31
CA LYS A 283 0.85 -4.60 -24.31
C LYS A 283 -0.30 -5.62 -24.17
N PHE A 284 -1.31 -5.31 -23.38
CA PHE A 284 -2.54 -6.10 -23.32
C PHE A 284 -3.30 -6.12 -24.66
N PHE A 285 -3.39 -4.99 -25.36
CA PHE A 285 -4.00 -4.96 -26.70
C PHE A 285 -3.20 -5.78 -27.71
N GLU A 286 -1.88 -5.60 -27.78
CA GLU A 286 -0.99 -6.39 -28.64
C GLU A 286 -1.13 -7.90 -28.38
N TRP A 287 -1.12 -8.32 -27.11
CA TRP A 287 -1.34 -9.71 -26.72
C TRP A 287 -2.71 -10.22 -27.15
N CYS A 288 -3.78 -9.49 -26.86
CA CYS A 288 -5.15 -9.92 -27.18
C CYS A 288 -5.38 -10.01 -28.70
N ASP A 289 -4.87 -9.05 -29.47
CA ASP A 289 -4.99 -9.04 -30.94
C ASP A 289 -4.04 -10.07 -31.61
N SER A 290 -3.01 -10.54 -30.90
CA SER A 290 -2.16 -11.67 -31.32
C SER A 290 -2.78 -13.05 -31.04
N ALA A 291 -3.74 -13.12 -30.11
CA ALA A 291 -4.32 -14.37 -29.62
C ALA A 291 -4.93 -15.25 -30.73
N ASN A 292 -4.69 -16.56 -30.64
CA ASN A 292 -5.17 -17.52 -31.65
C ASN A 292 -6.46 -18.23 -31.25
N SER A 293 -6.99 -17.98 -30.05
CA SER A 293 -8.28 -18.51 -29.60
C SER A 293 -9.05 -17.51 -28.72
N SER A 294 -10.37 -17.66 -28.69
CA SER A 294 -11.25 -16.91 -27.77
C SER A 294 -11.13 -17.33 -26.30
N PHE A 295 -10.41 -18.42 -26.03
CA PHE A 295 -10.03 -18.82 -24.67
C PHE A 295 -8.88 -17.95 -24.15
N ASP A 296 -7.90 -17.64 -25.01
CA ASP A 296 -6.77 -16.77 -24.69
C ASP A 296 -7.26 -15.33 -24.52
N CYS A 297 -7.93 -14.75 -25.52
CA CYS A 297 -8.62 -13.47 -25.39
C CYS A 297 -10.00 -13.47 -26.05
N ALA A 298 -11.03 -13.09 -25.31
CA ALA A 298 -12.42 -13.13 -25.79
C ALA A 298 -12.73 -12.12 -26.90
N VAL A 299 -11.94 -11.05 -27.04
CA VAL A 299 -12.18 -9.99 -28.03
C VAL A 299 -11.82 -10.47 -29.43
N PRO A 300 -12.65 -10.23 -30.46
CA PRO A 300 -12.27 -10.48 -31.85
C PRO A 300 -11.06 -9.64 -32.26
N ARG A 301 -10.05 -10.30 -32.86
CA ARG A 301 -8.82 -9.68 -33.39
C ARG A 301 -9.15 -8.56 -34.38
N ASP A 302 -8.31 -7.52 -34.42
CA ASP A 302 -8.36 -6.55 -35.53
C ASP A 302 -7.88 -7.20 -36.84
N ASP A 303 -8.74 -7.18 -37.85
CA ASP A 303 -8.46 -7.67 -39.22
C ASP A 303 -8.09 -6.52 -40.18
N GLY A 304 -7.84 -5.32 -39.64
CA GLY A 304 -7.61 -4.09 -40.39
C GLY A 304 -8.90 -3.28 -40.64
N GLY A 305 -10.04 -3.75 -40.16
CA GLY A 305 -11.31 -3.02 -40.15
C GLY A 305 -11.43 -1.94 -39.07
N GLY A 306 -10.49 -1.84 -38.13
CA GLY A 306 -10.56 -0.94 -36.98
C GLY A 306 -11.26 -1.59 -35.77
N GLY A 307 -11.00 -2.87 -35.55
CA GLY A 307 -11.51 -3.66 -34.43
C GLY A 307 -10.49 -3.81 -33.30
N GLY A 308 -10.40 -5.02 -32.75
CA GLY A 308 -9.42 -5.38 -31.73
C GLY A 308 -9.65 -4.80 -30.33
N ALA A 309 -8.87 -5.25 -29.37
CA ALA A 309 -9.02 -4.92 -27.95
C ALA A 309 -8.94 -3.42 -27.66
N ARG A 310 -8.11 -2.69 -28.43
CA ARG A 310 -7.99 -1.23 -28.33
C ARG A 310 -9.30 -0.52 -28.67
N GLN A 311 -9.99 -0.93 -29.75
CA GLN A 311 -11.27 -0.30 -30.10
C GLN A 311 -12.36 -0.65 -29.09
N VAL A 312 -12.42 -1.91 -28.62
CA VAL A 312 -13.40 -2.31 -27.58
C VAL A 312 -13.24 -1.47 -26.31
N PHE A 313 -12.00 -1.21 -25.88
CA PHE A 313 -11.74 -0.32 -24.74
C PHE A 313 -12.27 1.11 -24.99
N LEU A 314 -12.04 1.67 -26.18
CA LEU A 314 -12.55 3.00 -26.55
C LEU A 314 -14.09 3.04 -26.62
N ASP A 315 -14.72 1.99 -27.13
CA ASP A 315 -16.18 1.85 -27.20
C ASP A 315 -16.81 1.77 -25.81
N VAL A 316 -16.20 1.01 -24.88
CA VAL A 316 -16.61 0.94 -23.47
C VAL A 316 -16.53 2.32 -22.82
N LEU A 317 -15.45 3.07 -23.04
CA LEU A 317 -15.29 4.43 -22.51
C LEU A 317 -16.28 5.44 -23.12
N ALA A 318 -16.63 5.29 -24.40
CA ALA A 318 -17.66 6.10 -25.04
C ALA A 318 -19.04 5.81 -24.45
N LYS A 319 -19.40 4.53 -24.32
CA LYS A 319 -20.67 4.08 -23.70
C LYS A 319 -20.80 4.55 -22.26
N ALA A 320 -19.73 4.40 -21.47
CA ALA A 320 -19.67 4.81 -20.05
C ALA A 320 -19.66 6.34 -19.84
N ARG A 321 -19.44 7.12 -20.90
CA ARG A 321 -19.54 8.59 -20.90
C ARG A 321 -20.98 9.07 -21.09
N ASP A 322 -21.76 8.35 -21.89
CA ASP A 322 -23.17 8.67 -22.14
C ASP A 322 -24.04 8.28 -20.93
N ALA A 323 -23.80 7.10 -20.35
CA ALA A 323 -24.38 6.68 -19.07
C ALA A 323 -23.49 5.63 -18.37
N PRO A 324 -23.48 5.55 -17.03
CA PRO A 324 -22.78 4.47 -16.31
C PRO A 324 -23.30 3.09 -16.76
N ILE A 325 -22.39 2.18 -17.11
CA ILE A 325 -22.73 0.84 -17.60
C ILE A 325 -23.24 0.00 -16.41
N PRO A 326 -24.41 -0.65 -16.49
CA PRO A 326 -24.92 -1.52 -15.42
C PRO A 326 -23.97 -2.67 -15.07
N ALA A 327 -24.00 -3.13 -13.83
CA ALA A 327 -23.23 -4.28 -13.35
C ALA A 327 -24.14 -5.24 -12.57
N PRO A 328 -25.04 -5.98 -13.24
CA PRO A 328 -26.12 -6.77 -12.60
C PRO A 328 -25.66 -7.82 -11.58
N GLY A 329 -24.43 -8.34 -11.70
CA GLY A 329 -23.81 -9.20 -10.69
C GLY A 329 -23.29 -8.48 -9.44
N CYS A 330 -23.64 -7.20 -9.25
CA CYS A 330 -23.28 -6.33 -8.12
C CYS A 330 -24.50 -5.59 -7.54
N ASP A 331 -25.73 -6.06 -7.82
CA ASP A 331 -26.96 -5.34 -7.49
C ASP A 331 -27.28 -5.30 -5.97
N ASP A 332 -26.75 -6.24 -5.18
CA ASP A 332 -26.91 -6.28 -3.72
C ASP A 332 -25.90 -5.36 -2.96
N GLY A 333 -25.19 -4.48 -3.68
CA GLY A 333 -24.31 -3.47 -3.10
C GLY A 333 -23.19 -4.07 -2.24
N ARG A 334 -23.05 -3.62 -0.98
CA ARG A 334 -21.98 -4.06 -0.06
C ARG A 334 -21.85 -5.57 0.07
N ALA A 335 -22.95 -6.33 -0.03
CA ALA A 335 -22.94 -7.79 0.06
C ALA A 335 -22.14 -8.48 -1.07
N THR A 336 -21.98 -7.80 -2.21
CA THR A 336 -21.20 -8.30 -3.37
C THR A 336 -19.79 -7.74 -3.47
N GLY A 337 -19.42 -6.78 -2.63
CA GLY A 337 -18.10 -6.12 -2.67
C GLY A 337 -17.84 -5.27 -3.91
N CYS A 338 -18.83 -5.01 -4.76
CA CYS A 338 -18.70 -4.22 -5.99
C CYS A 338 -19.88 -3.26 -6.22
N ARG A 339 -19.75 -2.33 -7.18
CA ARG A 339 -20.79 -1.34 -7.52
C ARG A 339 -21.76 -1.87 -8.59
N SER A 340 -23.05 -1.57 -8.47
CA SER A 340 -24.10 -1.94 -9.45
C SER A 340 -24.03 -1.21 -10.81
N SER A 341 -23.01 -0.36 -11.01
CA SER A 341 -22.71 0.30 -12.29
C SER A 341 -21.25 0.75 -12.34
N VAL A 342 -20.73 1.05 -13.53
CA VAL A 342 -19.35 1.55 -13.77
C VAL A 342 -19.39 2.79 -14.67
N THR A 343 -18.81 3.90 -14.20
CA THR A 343 -18.66 5.18 -14.93
C THR A 343 -17.44 5.19 -15.87
N GLU A 344 -17.31 6.19 -16.76
CA GLU A 344 -16.10 6.38 -17.60
C GLU A 344 -14.81 6.44 -16.76
N GLU A 345 -14.84 7.08 -15.59
CA GLU A 345 -13.67 7.18 -14.68
C GLU A 345 -13.34 5.82 -14.04
N GLU A 346 -14.36 5.13 -13.51
CA GLU A 346 -14.18 3.81 -12.91
C GLU A 346 -13.73 2.76 -13.93
N ALA A 347 -14.20 2.80 -15.18
CA ALA A 347 -13.74 1.88 -16.23
C ALA A 347 -12.23 1.99 -16.48
N ARG A 348 -11.68 3.22 -16.48
CA ARG A 348 -10.24 3.49 -16.61
C ARG A 348 -9.45 2.96 -15.41
N PHE A 349 -9.97 3.15 -14.20
CA PHE A 349 -9.34 2.69 -12.97
C PHE A 349 -9.39 1.17 -12.78
N ASN A 350 -10.51 0.56 -13.17
CA ASN A 350 -10.77 -0.86 -12.95
C ASN A 350 -10.00 -1.73 -13.97
N ALA A 351 -9.78 -1.22 -15.18
CA ALA A 351 -8.89 -1.86 -16.15
C ALA A 351 -7.43 -1.96 -15.64
N GLN A 352 -6.91 -0.94 -14.93
CA GLN A 352 -5.57 -1.01 -14.31
C GLN A 352 -5.46 -2.20 -13.35
N GLY A 353 -6.49 -2.43 -12.51
CA GLY A 353 -6.53 -3.55 -11.56
C GLY A 353 -6.44 -4.93 -12.23
N LEU A 354 -7.06 -5.09 -13.41
CA LEU A 354 -6.98 -6.35 -14.18
C LEU A 354 -5.69 -6.50 -15.01
N LEU A 355 -4.86 -5.45 -15.12
CA LEU A 355 -3.55 -5.52 -15.76
C LEU A 355 -2.42 -5.90 -14.79
N LEU A 356 -2.62 -5.78 -13.48
CA LEU A 356 -1.62 -6.10 -12.45
C LEU A 356 -1.06 -7.53 -12.61
N GLU A 357 -1.88 -8.47 -13.05
CA GLU A 357 -1.46 -9.86 -13.29
C GLU A 357 -1.78 -10.27 -14.74
N MET A 358 -0.81 -10.81 -15.48
CA MET A 358 -1.07 -11.32 -16.84
C MET A 358 -2.09 -12.46 -16.84
N ALA A 359 -2.19 -13.24 -15.76
CA ALA A 359 -3.23 -14.24 -15.56
C ALA A 359 -4.66 -13.66 -15.55
N SER A 360 -4.82 -12.37 -15.25
CA SER A 360 -6.10 -11.64 -15.28
C SER A 360 -6.43 -11.01 -16.64
N TRP A 361 -5.50 -11.01 -17.62
CA TRP A 361 -5.74 -10.43 -18.94
C TRP A 361 -6.90 -11.10 -19.73
N PRO A 362 -7.10 -12.43 -19.71
CA PRO A 362 -8.29 -13.05 -20.31
C PRO A 362 -9.60 -12.55 -19.69
N ALA A 363 -9.58 -12.24 -18.38
CA ALA A 363 -10.73 -11.65 -17.69
C ALA A 363 -10.95 -10.19 -18.09
N LEU A 364 -9.90 -9.39 -18.32
CA LEU A 364 -10.02 -8.04 -18.88
C LEU A 364 -10.62 -8.05 -20.29
N GLY A 365 -10.15 -8.93 -21.18
CA GLY A 365 -10.70 -9.09 -22.52
C GLY A 365 -12.20 -9.40 -22.50
N ARG A 366 -12.63 -10.31 -21.62
CA ARG A 366 -14.05 -10.62 -21.41
C ARG A 366 -14.83 -9.43 -20.82
N ALA A 367 -14.27 -8.76 -19.80
CA ALA A 367 -14.90 -7.65 -19.12
C ALA A 367 -15.17 -6.45 -20.05
N LEU A 368 -14.26 -6.17 -20.98
CA LEU A 368 -14.43 -5.14 -22.00
C LEU A 368 -15.50 -5.54 -23.03
N LEU A 369 -15.53 -6.81 -23.45
CA LEU A 369 -16.51 -7.31 -24.41
C LEU A 369 -17.94 -7.29 -23.83
N GLU A 370 -18.15 -7.84 -22.62
CA GLU A 370 -19.44 -7.81 -21.92
C GLU A 370 -19.94 -6.38 -21.68
N ALA A 371 -19.04 -5.44 -21.34
CA ALA A 371 -19.39 -4.04 -21.15
C ALA A 371 -19.83 -3.38 -22.47
N ARG A 372 -19.13 -3.65 -23.58
CA ARG A 372 -19.45 -3.11 -24.91
C ARG A 372 -20.75 -3.69 -25.47
N ASP A 373 -20.88 -5.01 -25.51
CA ASP A 373 -21.92 -5.70 -26.27
C ASP A 373 -23.17 -5.93 -25.41
N ASP A 374 -23.02 -6.50 -24.21
CA ASP A 374 -24.13 -6.88 -23.33
C ASP A 374 -24.58 -5.76 -22.36
N ALA A 375 -23.85 -4.64 -22.33
CA ALA A 375 -24.01 -3.58 -21.32
C ALA A 375 -23.82 -4.07 -19.88
N ASN A 376 -22.95 -5.06 -19.68
CA ASN A 376 -22.64 -5.66 -18.40
C ASN A 376 -21.20 -5.37 -17.99
N ALA A 377 -21.02 -4.48 -17.02
CA ALA A 377 -19.73 -4.11 -16.45
C ALA A 377 -19.43 -4.83 -15.11
N THR A 378 -20.07 -5.95 -14.78
CA THR A 378 -19.84 -6.67 -13.51
C THR A 378 -18.38 -7.10 -13.34
N LEU A 379 -17.73 -7.61 -14.38
CA LEU A 379 -16.32 -8.02 -14.29
C LEU A 379 -15.39 -6.82 -14.08
N LEU A 380 -15.65 -5.69 -14.75
CA LEU A 380 -14.94 -4.43 -14.46
C LEU A 380 -15.22 -3.97 -13.02
N SER A 381 -16.47 -3.99 -12.56
CA SER A 381 -16.85 -3.52 -11.22
C SER A 381 -16.16 -4.30 -10.09
N ARG A 382 -16.00 -5.62 -10.25
CA ARG A 382 -15.31 -6.50 -9.29
C ARG A 382 -13.79 -6.32 -9.24
N ALA A 383 -13.19 -5.62 -10.21
CA ALA A 383 -11.75 -5.39 -10.23
C ALA A 383 -11.27 -4.39 -9.16
N GLN A 384 -12.17 -3.66 -8.50
CA GLN A 384 -11.84 -2.73 -7.41
C GLN A 384 -12.90 -2.84 -6.29
N PRO A 385 -12.51 -3.16 -5.04
CA PRO A 385 -13.47 -3.36 -3.95
C PRO A 385 -14.13 -2.05 -3.50
N ILE A 386 -15.33 -2.18 -2.93
CA ILE A 386 -15.99 -1.14 -2.13
C ILE A 386 -15.98 -1.50 -0.65
N ALA A 387 -16.16 -0.52 0.23
CA ALA A 387 -16.18 -0.76 1.67
C ALA A 387 -17.41 -1.58 2.07
N VAL A 388 -17.20 -2.72 2.75
CA VAL A 388 -18.25 -3.67 3.14
C VAL A 388 -18.74 -3.46 4.57
N GLY A 389 -17.96 -2.79 5.43
CA GLY A 389 -18.24 -2.59 6.85
C GLY A 389 -17.57 -3.63 7.77
N ASP A 390 -16.48 -4.26 7.32
CA ASP A 390 -15.61 -5.11 8.13
C ASP A 390 -14.23 -4.44 8.22
N ASP A 391 -13.77 -4.10 9.43
CA ASP A 391 -12.54 -3.32 9.63
C ASP A 391 -11.29 -4.00 9.03
N TYR A 392 -11.26 -5.34 9.02
CA TYR A 392 -10.13 -6.08 8.48
C TYR A 392 -10.17 -6.01 6.96
N GLU A 393 -11.28 -6.40 6.33
CA GLU A 393 -11.40 -6.40 4.87
C GLU A 393 -11.29 -4.99 4.28
N ASP A 394 -11.87 -3.99 4.94
CA ASP A 394 -11.82 -2.57 4.55
C ASP A 394 -10.47 -1.90 4.84
N SER A 395 -9.50 -2.58 5.47
CA SER A 395 -8.18 -2.00 5.77
C SER A 395 -7.41 -1.53 4.53
N TYR A 396 -7.59 -2.20 3.38
CA TYR A 396 -7.03 -1.75 2.09
C TYR A 396 -7.60 -0.40 1.64
N LEU A 397 -8.84 -0.10 2.04
CA LEU A 397 -9.55 1.12 1.68
C LEU A 397 -9.29 2.22 2.71
N PHE A 398 -9.51 1.95 3.99
CA PHE A 398 -9.42 2.94 5.08
C PHE A 398 -7.97 3.19 5.51
N GLY A 399 -7.27 2.13 5.92
CA GLY A 399 -5.85 2.19 6.27
C GLY A 399 -5.01 2.62 5.07
N GLY A 400 -5.26 2.02 3.90
CA GLY A 400 -4.60 2.39 2.65
C GLY A 400 -4.70 3.88 2.32
N THR A 401 -5.91 4.46 2.35
CA THR A 401 -6.11 5.91 2.12
C THR A 401 -5.40 6.76 3.19
N ALA A 402 -5.54 6.41 4.47
CA ALA A 402 -4.95 7.19 5.56
C ALA A 402 -3.41 7.20 5.51
N VAL A 403 -2.77 6.08 5.15
CA VAL A 403 -1.32 5.98 4.91
C VAL A 403 -0.92 6.84 3.71
N GLN A 404 -1.61 6.67 2.57
CA GLN A 404 -1.32 7.39 1.33
C GLN A 404 -1.36 8.92 1.51
N CYS A 405 -2.35 9.44 2.23
CA CYS A 405 -2.47 10.88 2.49
C CYS A 405 -1.44 11.44 3.49
N GLN A 406 -0.74 10.57 4.24
CA GLN A 406 0.34 10.93 5.15
C GLN A 406 1.74 10.87 4.51
N ASP A 407 1.91 10.00 3.51
CA ASP A 407 3.18 9.81 2.79
C ASP A 407 3.31 10.71 1.56
N TRP A 408 2.22 10.97 0.82
CA TRP A 408 2.31 11.62 -0.50
C TRP A 408 1.65 12.99 -0.55
N THR A 409 2.31 13.93 -1.21
CA THR A 409 1.84 15.29 -1.33
C THR A 409 0.72 15.38 -2.37
N HIS A 410 -0.31 16.10 -1.99
CA HIS A 410 -1.55 16.28 -2.72
C HIS A 410 -1.89 17.78 -2.80
N ALA A 411 -0.87 18.63 -2.68
CA ALA A 411 -1.00 20.09 -2.61
C ALA A 411 -1.47 20.69 -3.95
N THR A 412 -1.01 20.12 -5.07
CA THR A 412 -1.42 20.49 -6.43
C THR A 412 -2.88 20.09 -6.64
N ALA A 413 -3.23 18.84 -6.35
CA ALA A 413 -4.58 18.30 -6.43
C ALA A 413 -5.58 18.96 -5.45
N SER A 414 -5.10 19.60 -4.37
CA SER A 414 -5.93 20.38 -3.43
C SER A 414 -6.34 21.77 -3.95
N THR A 415 -5.99 22.15 -5.18
CA THR A 415 -6.41 23.42 -5.78
C THR A 415 -7.05 23.21 -7.16
N TRP A 416 -8.12 23.96 -7.46
CA TRP A 416 -8.79 23.88 -8.77
C TRP A 416 -7.82 24.04 -9.96
N ALA A 417 -6.83 24.93 -9.82
CA ALA A 417 -5.82 25.15 -10.86
C ALA A 417 -4.90 23.93 -11.02
N GLY A 418 -4.33 23.42 -9.92
CA GLY A 418 -3.45 22.25 -9.94
C GLY A 418 -4.17 20.97 -10.35
N THR A 419 -5.40 20.71 -9.89
CA THR A 419 -6.21 19.59 -10.41
C THR A 419 -6.43 19.70 -11.93
N THR A 420 -6.68 20.91 -12.45
CA THR A 420 -6.84 21.13 -13.89
C THR A 420 -5.52 20.88 -14.63
N GLU A 421 -4.39 21.31 -14.08
CA GLU A 421 -3.04 21.06 -14.62
C GLU A 421 -2.70 19.56 -14.66
N LEU A 422 -2.92 18.83 -13.56
CA LEU A 422 -2.73 17.38 -13.49
C LEU A 422 -3.62 16.65 -14.53
N GLN A 423 -4.88 17.04 -14.70
CA GLN A 423 -5.75 16.45 -15.73
C GLN A 423 -5.28 16.74 -17.17
N ILE A 424 -4.69 17.92 -17.43
CA ILE A 424 -4.11 18.26 -18.74
C ILE A 424 -2.84 17.45 -19.00
N LEU A 425 -1.95 17.35 -18.01
CA LEU A 425 -0.73 16.52 -18.07
C LEU A 425 -1.08 15.05 -18.31
N GLY A 426 -1.99 14.49 -17.50
CA GLY A 426 -2.47 13.11 -17.65
C GLY A 426 -3.05 12.82 -19.03
N ALA A 427 -3.87 13.72 -19.57
CA ALA A 427 -4.44 13.57 -20.92
C ALA A 427 -3.42 13.75 -22.05
N ALA A 428 -2.29 14.43 -21.81
CA ALA A 428 -1.23 14.65 -22.81
C ALA A 428 -0.24 13.47 -22.90
N PHE A 429 0.15 12.91 -21.75
CA PHE A 429 1.14 11.82 -21.67
C PHE A 429 0.51 10.42 -21.68
N ALA A 430 -0.73 10.30 -21.22
CA ALA A 430 -1.49 9.05 -21.21
C ALA A 430 -2.90 9.29 -21.82
N PRO A 431 -3.02 9.51 -23.13
CA PRO A 431 -4.29 9.84 -23.79
C PRO A 431 -5.37 8.75 -23.72
N LEU A 432 -5.02 7.45 -23.68
CA LEU A 432 -5.99 6.35 -23.54
C LEU A 432 -6.59 6.33 -22.14
N THR A 433 -5.78 6.47 -21.08
CA THR A 433 -6.22 6.42 -19.68
C THR A 433 -6.65 7.79 -19.14
N ARG A 434 -6.20 8.88 -19.78
CA ARG A 434 -6.31 10.29 -19.37
C ARG A 434 -5.61 10.61 -18.04
N GLY A 435 -4.54 9.89 -17.73
CA GLY A 435 -3.81 10.03 -16.47
C GLY A 435 -4.40 9.26 -15.30
N ALA A 436 -5.48 8.49 -15.49
CA ALA A 436 -6.01 7.62 -14.44
C ALA A 436 -4.96 6.58 -14.04
N SER A 437 -4.52 6.64 -12.78
CA SER A 437 -3.49 5.80 -12.16
C SER A 437 -3.71 5.74 -10.65
N GLN A 438 -3.03 4.86 -9.93
CA GLN A 438 -3.07 4.82 -8.46
C GLN A 438 -2.52 6.14 -7.88
N SER A 439 -1.43 6.68 -8.43
CA SER A 439 -0.89 8.01 -8.11
C SER A 439 -1.93 9.12 -8.27
N TYR A 440 -2.64 9.19 -9.40
CA TYR A 440 -3.69 10.19 -9.57
C TYR A 440 -4.85 9.97 -8.57
N ARG A 441 -5.19 8.71 -8.29
CA ARG A 441 -6.23 8.38 -7.31
C ARG A 441 -5.85 8.83 -5.90
N ILE A 442 -4.60 8.60 -5.47
CA ILE A 442 -4.04 9.09 -4.21
C ILE A 442 -4.23 10.61 -4.14
N GLN A 443 -3.70 11.32 -5.14
CA GLN A 443 -3.72 12.78 -5.21
C GLN A 443 -5.14 13.35 -5.13
N ALA A 444 -6.08 12.81 -5.92
CA ALA A 444 -7.47 13.26 -5.96
C ALA A 444 -8.29 12.84 -4.72
N SER A 445 -7.99 11.71 -4.08
CA SER A 445 -8.71 11.22 -2.89
C SER A 445 -8.18 11.82 -1.59
N CYS A 446 -6.92 12.24 -1.57
CA CYS A 446 -6.30 12.98 -0.46
C CYS A 446 -6.49 14.50 -0.57
N ALA A 447 -6.95 15.02 -1.71
CA ALA A 447 -7.25 16.44 -1.86
C ALA A 447 -8.25 16.91 -0.78
N GLY A 448 -7.80 17.81 0.10
CA GLY A 448 -8.58 18.29 1.25
C GLY A 448 -8.65 17.34 2.46
N TRP A 449 -7.79 16.32 2.54
CA TRP A 449 -7.72 15.40 3.67
C TRP A 449 -7.33 16.13 4.98
N PRO A 450 -7.96 15.82 6.14
CA PRO A 450 -7.77 16.61 7.36
C PRO A 450 -6.61 16.16 8.26
N SER A 451 -5.93 15.05 7.95
CA SER A 451 -4.72 14.61 8.66
C SER A 451 -3.47 15.29 8.10
N PRO A 452 -2.45 15.60 8.93
CA PRO A 452 -1.20 16.20 8.45
C PRO A 452 -0.39 15.20 7.60
N GLN A 453 0.27 15.69 6.55
CA GLN A 453 1.32 14.90 5.87
C GLN A 453 2.50 14.75 6.84
N ARG A 454 2.87 13.51 7.18
CA ARG A 454 3.88 13.19 8.20
C ARG A 454 5.21 12.70 7.62
N ASN A 455 5.16 12.07 6.46
CA ASN A 455 6.31 11.45 5.82
C ASN A 455 6.43 11.97 4.38
N PRO A 456 6.72 13.26 4.19
CA PRO A 456 6.76 13.87 2.86
C PRO A 456 7.88 13.30 1.99
N GLU A 457 7.67 13.38 0.68
CA GLU A 457 8.57 12.83 -0.33
C GLU A 457 9.98 13.43 -0.23
N ARG A 458 10.99 12.56 -0.29
CA ARG A 458 12.40 12.94 -0.29
C ARG A 458 13.28 11.81 -0.85
N PRO A 459 14.46 12.11 -1.39
CA PRO A 459 15.46 11.09 -1.69
C PRO A 459 15.80 10.25 -0.46
N LEU A 460 15.90 8.94 -0.66
CA LEU A 460 16.42 7.99 0.32
C LEU A 460 17.95 8.06 0.38
N SER A 461 18.53 7.79 1.55
CA SER A 461 19.98 7.68 1.77
C SER A 461 20.34 6.40 2.52
N TYR A 462 20.64 5.31 1.80
CA TYR A 462 21.08 4.06 2.43
C TYR A 462 22.59 4.04 2.73
N ALA A 463 22.96 3.91 4.01
CA ALA A 463 24.34 3.85 4.48
C ALA A 463 24.77 2.46 5.00
N GLY A 464 23.90 1.44 4.88
CA GLY A 464 24.15 0.11 5.46
C GLY A 464 25.09 -0.78 4.64
N GLY A 465 25.57 -1.84 5.29
CA GLY A 465 26.49 -2.81 4.69
C GLY A 465 25.84 -3.97 3.93
N ALA A 466 24.53 -4.17 4.05
CA ALA A 466 23.83 -5.25 3.37
C ALA A 466 23.63 -4.94 1.88
N GLY A 467 23.44 -5.98 1.07
CA GLY A 467 22.96 -5.82 -0.30
C GLY A 467 21.47 -5.46 -0.33
N VAL A 468 21.02 -4.90 -1.44
CA VAL A 468 19.60 -4.71 -1.76
C VAL A 468 19.35 -5.22 -3.18
N LEU A 469 18.42 -6.15 -3.34
CA LEU A 469 17.96 -6.62 -4.65
C LEU A 469 16.65 -5.89 -4.99
N LEU A 470 16.67 -5.04 -6.02
CA LEU A 470 15.46 -4.54 -6.64
C LEU A 470 15.06 -5.48 -7.76
N VAL A 471 13.77 -5.72 -7.92
CA VAL A 471 13.21 -6.50 -9.04
C VAL A 471 12.04 -5.74 -9.64
N ASN A 472 12.08 -5.46 -10.93
CA ASN A 472 10.95 -4.83 -11.62
C ASN A 472 10.72 -5.43 -13.00
N SER A 473 9.45 -5.51 -13.35
CA SER A 473 8.96 -5.78 -14.70
C SER A 473 9.17 -4.55 -15.60
N VAL A 474 9.49 -4.74 -16.87
CA VAL A 474 9.60 -3.64 -17.85
C VAL A 474 8.23 -2.97 -18.07
N TYR A 475 7.15 -3.75 -18.10
CA TYR A 475 5.77 -3.28 -18.27
C TYR A 475 4.94 -3.54 -17.00
N ASP A 476 5.40 -3.01 -15.86
CA ASP A 476 4.64 -2.95 -14.62
C ASP A 476 3.61 -1.78 -14.68
N PRO A 477 2.30 -2.04 -14.56
CA PRO A 477 1.26 -1.00 -14.64
C PRO A 477 1.05 -0.20 -13.34
N SER A 478 1.77 -0.53 -12.25
CA SER A 478 1.63 0.06 -10.92
C SER A 478 2.95 0.67 -10.42
N THR A 479 4.05 -0.06 -10.53
CA THR A 479 5.38 0.38 -10.10
C THR A 479 6.34 0.44 -11.27
N SER A 480 6.33 1.59 -11.95
CA SER A 480 7.10 1.84 -13.17
C SER A 480 8.58 1.49 -13.03
N TYR A 481 9.15 0.88 -14.08
CA TYR A 481 10.59 0.61 -14.18
C TYR A 481 11.45 1.88 -14.01
N VAL A 482 10.91 3.07 -14.28
CA VAL A 482 11.57 4.36 -14.02
C VAL A 482 11.82 4.58 -12.52
N TRP A 483 10.85 4.25 -11.66
CA TRP A 483 11.04 4.29 -10.19
C TRP A 483 12.08 3.26 -9.73
N ALA A 484 12.15 2.09 -10.36
CA ALA A 484 13.16 1.08 -10.04
C ALA A 484 14.59 1.58 -10.30
N VAL A 485 14.82 2.23 -11.46
CA VAL A 485 16.10 2.87 -11.80
C VAL A 485 16.41 4.02 -10.84
N GLY A 486 15.41 4.85 -10.51
CA GLY A 486 15.55 5.97 -9.58
C GLY A 486 15.90 5.54 -8.15
N LEU A 487 15.14 4.59 -7.59
CA LEU A 487 15.38 4.04 -6.25
C LEU A 487 16.72 3.29 -6.17
N ARG A 488 17.11 2.55 -7.22
CA ARG A 488 18.46 1.97 -7.34
C ARG A 488 19.55 3.05 -7.28
N GLY A 489 19.30 4.23 -7.84
CA GLY A 489 20.20 5.38 -7.74
C GLY A 489 20.35 5.88 -6.30
N GLU A 490 19.24 6.02 -5.58
CA GLU A 490 19.20 6.51 -4.19
C GLU A 490 19.81 5.50 -3.18
N LEU A 491 19.60 4.21 -3.40
CA LEU A 491 20.21 3.12 -2.61
C LEU A 491 21.72 2.91 -2.89
N GLY A 492 22.28 3.61 -3.88
CA GLY A 492 23.71 3.62 -4.17
C GLY A 492 24.26 2.28 -4.67
N GLU A 493 25.55 2.02 -4.39
CA GLU A 493 26.28 0.85 -4.92
C GLU A 493 25.86 -0.50 -4.30
N ARG A 494 25.12 -0.48 -3.18
CA ARG A 494 24.58 -1.70 -2.53
C ARG A 494 23.38 -2.28 -3.25
N ALA A 495 22.76 -1.51 -4.15
CA ALA A 495 21.58 -1.90 -4.90
C ALA A 495 21.94 -2.53 -6.26
N VAL A 496 21.42 -3.74 -6.46
CA VAL A 496 21.38 -4.43 -7.76
C VAL A 496 19.94 -4.44 -8.25
N LEU A 497 19.72 -4.00 -9.50
CA LEU A 497 18.42 -4.11 -10.17
C LEU A 497 18.44 -5.32 -11.11
N LEU A 498 17.54 -6.26 -10.85
CA LEU A 498 17.14 -7.36 -11.74
C LEU A 498 15.91 -6.92 -12.55
N THR A 499 15.95 -7.13 -13.85
CA THR A 499 14.87 -6.78 -14.77
C THR A 499 14.13 -8.04 -15.21
N ARG A 500 12.80 -8.05 -15.11
CA ARG A 500 11.95 -9.06 -15.75
C ARG A 500 11.42 -8.48 -17.06
N ASP A 501 11.82 -9.03 -18.21
CA ASP A 501 11.29 -8.59 -19.50
C ASP A 501 9.90 -9.20 -19.71
N GLY A 502 8.88 -8.37 -19.57
CA GLY A 502 7.48 -8.78 -19.62
C GLY A 502 6.57 -7.77 -18.95
N ALA A 503 5.31 -8.18 -18.72
CA ALA A 503 4.29 -7.34 -18.12
C ALA A 503 3.79 -7.86 -16.77
N GLY A 504 2.93 -7.08 -16.13
CA GLY A 504 2.39 -7.35 -14.80
C GLY A 504 3.27 -6.81 -13.67
N HIS A 505 2.68 -6.74 -12.49
CA HIS A 505 3.18 -6.08 -11.29
C HIS A 505 3.85 -7.08 -10.34
N THR A 506 5.02 -6.71 -9.79
CA THR A 506 5.90 -7.59 -8.99
C THR A 506 6.31 -8.86 -9.75
N SER A 507 7.00 -9.79 -9.07
CA SER A 507 7.61 -10.98 -9.67
C SER A 507 7.55 -12.21 -8.77
N TRP A 508 7.70 -12.08 -7.45
CA TRP A 508 7.91 -13.19 -6.52
C TRP A 508 6.80 -14.25 -6.49
N PHE A 509 5.55 -13.86 -6.73
CA PHE A 509 4.40 -14.77 -6.79
C PHE A 509 4.18 -15.40 -8.17
N LEU A 510 4.95 -15.01 -9.19
CA LEU A 510 4.77 -15.48 -10.56
C LEU A 510 5.60 -16.74 -10.88
N GLY A 511 6.67 -16.99 -10.11
CA GLY A 511 7.62 -18.06 -10.38
C GLY A 511 8.73 -17.62 -11.35
N GLY A 512 9.33 -18.58 -12.04
CA GLY A 512 10.39 -18.33 -13.02
C GLY A 512 11.69 -17.77 -12.43
N GLU A 513 12.59 -17.34 -13.32
CA GLU A 513 13.96 -16.94 -12.99
C GLU A 513 14.03 -15.75 -12.02
N ALA A 514 13.08 -14.80 -12.13
CA ALA A 514 13.00 -13.67 -11.21
C ALA A 514 12.70 -14.11 -9.76
N THR A 515 11.75 -15.04 -9.58
CA THR A 515 11.42 -15.61 -8.26
C THR A 515 12.58 -16.44 -7.71
N ASP A 516 13.24 -17.22 -8.55
CA ASP A 516 14.38 -18.04 -8.13
C ASP A 516 15.61 -17.19 -7.78
N ALA A 517 15.84 -16.06 -8.45
CA ALA A 517 16.85 -15.07 -8.07
C ALA A 517 16.54 -14.40 -6.72
N ILE A 518 15.28 -14.02 -6.47
CA ILE A 518 14.82 -13.49 -5.17
C ILE A 518 15.08 -14.51 -4.05
N ASN A 519 14.65 -15.75 -4.24
CA ASN A 519 14.79 -16.83 -3.25
C ASN A 519 16.28 -17.14 -3.01
N THR A 520 17.08 -17.23 -4.08
CA THR A 520 18.54 -17.44 -4.02
C THR A 520 19.25 -16.35 -3.23
N TYR A 521 18.91 -15.08 -3.47
CA TYR A 521 19.50 -13.97 -2.74
C TYR A 521 19.09 -13.98 -1.25
N LEU A 522 17.82 -14.21 -0.93
CA LEU A 522 17.35 -14.27 0.45
C LEU A 522 18.06 -15.40 1.24
N VAL A 523 18.13 -16.61 0.68
CA VAL A 523 18.74 -17.77 1.35
C VAL A 523 20.28 -17.66 1.38
N ASN A 524 20.92 -17.42 0.23
CA ASN A 524 22.37 -17.58 0.06
C ASN A 524 23.17 -16.26 0.04
N LEU A 525 22.50 -15.10 0.11
CA LEU A 525 23.11 -13.76 -0.03
C LEU A 525 23.82 -13.53 -1.37
N THR A 526 23.50 -14.35 -2.38
CA THR A 526 24.04 -14.24 -3.75
C THR A 526 23.14 -13.33 -4.57
N LEU A 527 23.62 -12.13 -4.89
CA LEU A 527 22.96 -11.24 -5.85
C LEU A 527 23.21 -11.71 -7.29
N PRO A 528 22.28 -11.45 -8.23
CA PRO A 528 22.58 -11.57 -9.66
C PRO A 528 23.61 -10.50 -10.09
N GLU A 529 24.12 -10.62 -11.31
CA GLU A 529 24.97 -9.58 -11.88
C GLU A 529 24.18 -8.26 -12.05
N PRO A 530 24.83 -7.09 -11.91
CA PRO A 530 24.15 -5.81 -12.12
C PRO A 530 23.50 -5.72 -13.51
N TRP A 531 22.23 -5.34 -13.56
CA TRP A 531 21.44 -5.21 -14.79
C TRP A 531 21.18 -6.53 -15.52
N THR A 532 21.22 -7.68 -14.83
CA THR A 532 20.64 -8.92 -15.36
C THR A 532 19.20 -8.68 -15.82
N VAL A 533 18.88 -9.20 -17.01
CA VAL A 533 17.52 -9.30 -17.54
C VAL A 533 17.18 -10.78 -17.60
N VAL A 534 15.98 -11.14 -17.13
CA VAL A 534 15.40 -12.49 -17.21
C VAL A 534 14.05 -12.42 -17.90
N ASP A 535 13.67 -13.49 -18.60
CA ASP A 535 12.37 -13.59 -19.26
C ASP A 535 11.23 -13.76 -18.22
N SER A 536 10.00 -13.42 -18.61
CA SER A 536 8.79 -13.51 -17.77
C SER A 536 8.15 -14.90 -17.70
#